data_AF-J3LNU2-F1
#
_entry.id   AF-J3LNU2-F1
#
_cell.length_a   1.000
_cell.length_b   1.000
_cell.length_c   1.000
_cell.angle_alpha   90.00
_cell.angle_beta   90.00
_cell.angle_gamma   90.00
#
_symmetry.space_group_name_H-M   'P 1'
#
loop_
_entity.id
_entity.type
_entity.pdbx_description
1 polymer ?
#
loop_
_entity_poly.entity_id
_entity_poly.type
_entity_poly.pdbx_seq_one_letter_code
_entity_poly.pdbx_strand_id
1 'polypeptide(L)'
;MAATLCGPGKEMLSWKPHPLEQFLTPDEKYEVVEQVMVDATNQIGFDVNLAASHEWHFSTLQFVAGLGPRKASALQKVLLREGSIFSRKDLVKSLGRKVLMNASGFIWEFE
;
A
#
# COMPACT_ATOMS: atom_id res chain seq x y z
N MET A 1 1.89 10.48 -7.64
CA MET A 1 2.54 9.14 -7.77
C MET A 1 1.53 8.17 -8.36
N ALA A 2 1.95 7.11 -9.05
CA ALA A 2 1.04 6.12 -9.65
C ALA A 2 0.00 5.56 -8.64
N ALA A 3 0.43 5.27 -7.41
CA ALA A 3 -0.41 4.71 -6.34
C ALA A 3 -1.61 5.59 -5.94
N THR A 4 -1.53 6.92 -6.10
CA THR A 4 -2.65 7.82 -5.75
C THR A 4 -3.81 7.70 -6.74
N LEU A 5 -3.56 7.18 -7.96
CA LEU A 5 -4.58 6.98 -9.00
C LEU A 5 -5.41 5.70 -8.78
N CYS A 6 -4.98 4.83 -7.86
CA CYS A 6 -5.70 3.61 -7.48
C CYS A 6 -6.75 3.84 -6.37
N GLY A 7 -7.21 5.08 -6.21
CA GLY A 7 -8.28 5.43 -5.27
C GLY A 7 -9.66 4.94 -5.72
N PRO A 8 -10.73 5.32 -5.02
CA PRO A 8 -12.11 4.89 -5.32
C PRO A 8 -12.56 5.22 -6.76
N GLY A 9 -12.02 6.28 -7.35
CA GLY A 9 -12.30 6.66 -8.74
C GLY A 9 -11.59 5.79 -9.80
N LYS A 10 -10.67 4.90 -9.40
CA LYS A 10 -9.86 4.04 -10.28
C LYS A 10 -9.29 4.79 -11.48
N GLU A 11 -8.80 6.01 -11.27
CA GLU A 11 -8.28 6.90 -12.33
C GLU A 11 -7.16 6.24 -13.13
N MET A 12 -6.42 5.32 -12.51
CA MET A 12 -5.41 4.48 -13.15
C MET A 12 -5.89 3.76 -14.42
N LEU A 13 -7.17 3.43 -14.52
CA LEU A 13 -7.74 2.74 -15.69
C LEU A 13 -7.73 3.59 -16.97
N SER A 14 -7.64 4.92 -16.82
CA SER A 14 -7.53 5.83 -17.97
C SER A 14 -6.15 5.80 -18.62
N TRP A 15 -5.14 5.25 -17.94
CA TRP A 15 -3.80 5.09 -18.49
C TRP A 15 -3.79 3.97 -19.52
N LYS A 16 -3.18 4.19 -20.70
CA LYS A 16 -3.16 3.24 -21.81
C LYS A 16 -1.75 2.68 -22.09
N PRO A 17 -1.22 1.77 -21.26
CA PRO A 17 0.15 1.25 -21.43
C PRO A 17 0.36 0.34 -22.64
N HIS A 18 -0.68 -0.33 -23.17
CA HIS A 18 -0.52 -1.34 -24.20
C HIS A 18 -1.59 -1.28 -25.31
N PRO A 19 -1.24 -1.40 -26.61
CA PRO A 19 -2.22 -1.33 -27.71
C PRO A 19 -3.35 -2.38 -27.66
N LEU A 20 -3.09 -3.53 -27.04
CA LEU A 20 -4.08 -4.61 -26.88
C LEU A 20 -4.90 -4.51 -25.59
N GLU A 21 -4.74 -3.47 -24.78
CA GLU A 21 -5.49 -3.36 -23.51
C GLU A 21 -7.01 -3.26 -23.71
N GLN A 22 -7.46 -2.84 -24.89
CA GLN A 22 -8.88 -2.72 -25.25
C GLN A 22 -9.62 -4.07 -25.20
N PHE A 23 -8.89 -5.19 -25.18
CA PHE A 23 -9.46 -6.53 -25.04
C PHE A 23 -9.68 -6.94 -23.58
N LEU A 24 -9.19 -6.15 -22.61
CA LEU A 24 -9.39 -6.39 -21.19
C LEU A 24 -10.61 -5.60 -20.69
N THR A 25 -11.38 -6.22 -19.82
CA THR A 25 -12.38 -5.51 -19.03
C THR A 25 -11.71 -4.54 -18.05
N PRO A 26 -12.40 -3.49 -17.58
CA PRO A 26 -11.87 -2.59 -16.57
C PRO A 26 -11.40 -3.28 -15.29
N ASP A 27 -12.06 -4.38 -14.90
CA ASP A 27 -11.70 -5.13 -13.70
C ASP A 27 -10.44 -5.98 -13.90
N GLU A 28 -10.32 -6.70 -15.03
CA GLU A 28 -9.07 -7.42 -15.37
C GLU A 28 -7.88 -6.47 -15.46
N LYS A 29 -8.07 -5.30 -16.08
CA LYS A 29 -7.05 -4.26 -16.15
C LYS A 29 -6.64 -3.77 -14.76
N TYR A 30 -7.62 -3.58 -13.87
CA TYR A 30 -7.34 -3.16 -12.50
C TYR A 30 -6.61 -4.24 -11.69
N GLU A 31 -6.98 -5.51 -11.88
CA GLU A 31 -6.34 -6.64 -11.21
C GLU A 31 -4.85 -6.75 -11.57
N VAL A 32 -4.52 -6.60 -12.86
CA VAL A 32 -3.11 -6.58 -13.32
C VAL A 32 -2.35 -5.40 -12.70
N VAL A 33 -2.96 -4.22 -12.65
CA VAL A 33 -2.37 -3.05 -11.99
C VAL A 33 -2.13 -3.32 -10.52
N GLU A 34 -3.12 -3.83 -9.80
CA GLU A 34 -3.02 -4.13 -8.37
C GLU A 34 -1.90 -5.14 -8.11
N GLN A 35 -1.80 -6.19 -8.91
CA GLN A 35 -0.75 -7.19 -8.81
C GLN A 35 0.65 -6.57 -8.98
N VAL A 36 0.85 -5.75 -10.02
CA VAL A 36 2.14 -5.07 -10.25
C VAL A 36 2.49 -4.12 -9.11
N MET A 37 1.50 -3.39 -8.59
CA MET A 37 1.70 -2.47 -7.47
C MET A 37 2.06 -3.20 -6.18
N VAL A 38 1.44 -4.35 -5.93
CA VAL A 38 1.79 -5.25 -4.82
C VAL A 38 3.21 -5.76 -4.98
N ASP A 39 3.56 -6.31 -6.14
CA ASP A 39 4.90 -6.85 -6.37
C ASP A 39 5.99 -5.79 -6.21
N ALA A 40 5.81 -4.62 -6.82
CA ALA A 40 6.77 -3.51 -6.74
C ALA A 40 6.90 -2.98 -5.30
N THR A 41 5.78 -2.79 -4.59
CA THR A 41 5.79 -2.27 -3.22
C THR A 41 6.48 -3.23 -2.26
N ASN A 42 6.20 -4.54 -2.38
CA ASN A 42 6.80 -5.55 -1.49
C ASN A 42 8.28 -5.82 -1.81
N GLN A 43 8.73 -5.62 -3.06
CA GLN A 43 10.16 -5.69 -3.40
C GLN A 43 10.96 -4.53 -2.80
N ILE A 44 10.41 -3.32 -2.82
CA ILE A 44 11.07 -2.12 -2.29
C ILE A 44 10.97 -2.06 -0.76
N GLY A 45 9.90 -2.60 -0.19
CA GLY A 45 9.57 -2.40 1.22
C GLY A 45 8.92 -1.05 1.48
N PHE A 46 8.39 -0.90 2.69
CA PHE A 46 7.67 0.28 3.14
C PHE A 46 8.26 0.79 4.46
N ASP A 47 8.70 2.04 4.47
CA ASP A 47 9.20 2.70 5.67
C ASP A 47 8.06 3.49 6.34
N VAL A 48 7.65 3.00 7.51
CA VAL A 48 6.55 3.60 8.29
C VAL A 48 6.87 4.98 8.84
N ASN A 49 8.13 5.24 9.19
CA ASN A 49 8.56 6.51 9.76
C ASN A 49 8.80 7.56 8.66
N LEU A 50 9.30 7.12 7.50
CA LEU A 50 9.34 7.97 6.31
C LEU A 50 7.92 8.37 5.88
N ALA A 51 6.96 7.45 5.94
CA ALA A 51 5.57 7.75 5.62
C ALA A 51 4.97 8.80 6.57
N ALA A 52 5.28 8.73 7.87
CA ALA A 52 4.80 9.71 8.84
C ALA A 52 5.25 11.15 8.54
N SER A 53 6.40 11.32 7.88
CA SER A 53 6.92 12.63 7.44
C SER A 53 6.51 13.03 6.02
N HIS A 54 6.15 12.06 5.17
CA HIS A 54 5.88 12.29 3.75
C HIS A 54 4.54 11.69 3.31
N GLU A 55 3.52 12.55 3.17
CA GLU A 55 2.14 12.12 2.88
C GLU A 55 2.02 11.27 1.61
N TRP A 56 2.83 11.59 0.58
CA TRP A 56 2.79 10.86 -0.69
C TRP A 56 3.11 9.37 -0.52
N HIS A 57 4.00 9.01 0.42
CA HIS A 57 4.42 7.62 0.62
C HIS A 57 3.26 6.74 1.12
N PHE A 58 2.27 7.29 1.84
CA PHE A 58 1.13 6.50 2.34
C PHE A 58 0.31 5.83 1.25
N SER A 59 0.25 6.39 0.05
CA SER A 59 -0.55 5.83 -1.04
C SER A 59 -0.12 4.41 -1.45
N THR A 60 1.15 4.05 -1.24
CA THR A 60 1.67 2.71 -1.55
C THR A 60 1.37 1.69 -0.45
N LEU A 61 1.03 2.14 0.77
CA LEU A 61 0.77 1.27 1.93
C LEU A 61 -0.35 0.25 1.67
N GLN A 62 -1.33 0.60 0.83
CA GLN A 62 -2.43 -0.30 0.47
C GLN A 62 -1.97 -1.54 -0.31
N PHE A 63 -0.78 -1.52 -0.90
CA PHE A 63 -0.23 -2.61 -1.71
C PHE A 63 0.79 -3.49 -0.96
N VAL A 64 1.05 -3.19 0.31
CA VAL A 64 1.85 -4.09 1.16
C VAL A 64 1.07 -5.38 1.41
N ALA A 65 1.74 -6.52 1.33
CA ALA A 65 1.09 -7.83 1.46
C ALA A 65 0.28 -7.95 2.77
N GLY A 66 -0.98 -8.37 2.66
CA GLY A 66 -1.91 -8.48 3.78
C GLY A 66 -2.65 -7.19 4.14
N LEU A 67 -2.21 -6.05 3.61
CA LEU A 67 -2.95 -4.79 3.62
C LEU A 67 -3.85 -4.67 2.39
N GLY A 68 -4.66 -3.63 2.44
CA GLY A 68 -5.59 -3.20 1.41
C GLY A 68 -6.06 -1.81 1.79
N PRO A 69 -6.84 -1.11 0.95
CA PRO A 69 -7.15 0.31 1.12
C PRO A 69 -7.74 0.61 2.51
N ARG A 70 -8.67 -0.22 2.99
CA ARG A 70 -9.29 -0.05 4.31
C ARG A 70 -8.30 -0.16 5.47
N LYS A 71 -7.41 -1.17 5.45
CA LYS A 71 -6.45 -1.39 6.54
C LYS A 71 -5.31 -0.37 6.48
N ALA A 72 -4.87 -0.01 5.28
CA ALA A 72 -3.88 1.03 5.07
C ALA A 72 -4.37 2.39 5.60
N SER A 73 -5.61 2.80 5.29
CA SER A 73 -6.18 4.03 5.84
C SER A 73 -6.33 4.00 7.37
N ALA A 74 -6.66 2.84 7.95
CA ALA A 74 -6.72 2.69 9.41
C ALA A 74 -5.32 2.83 10.04
N LEU A 75 -4.30 2.20 9.44
CA LEU A 75 -2.92 2.29 9.90
C LEU A 75 -2.35 3.71 9.73
N GLN A 76 -2.65 4.39 8.62
CA GLN A 76 -2.27 5.78 8.39
C GLN A 76 -2.76 6.70 9.51
N LYS A 77 -4.02 6.55 9.95
CA LYS A 77 -4.57 7.35 11.07
C LYS A 77 -3.82 7.11 12.38
N VAL A 78 -3.37 5.88 12.63
CA VAL A 78 -2.57 5.54 13.81
C VAL A 78 -1.19 6.18 13.70
N LEU A 79 -0.54 6.05 12.54
CA LEU A 79 0.78 6.63 12.26
C LEU A 79 0.79 8.15 12.43
N LEU A 80 -0.21 8.85 11.88
CA LEU A 80 -0.34 10.30 12.02
C LEU A 80 -0.59 10.75 13.47
N ARG A 81 -1.20 9.90 14.30
CA ARG A 81 -1.43 10.20 15.72
C ARG A 81 -0.17 9.96 16.57
N GLU A 82 0.57 8.90 16.27
CA GLU A 82 1.72 8.46 17.07
C GLU A 82 3.03 9.12 16.62
N GLY A 83 3.09 9.63 15.39
CA GLY A 83 4.23 10.38 14.83
C GLY A 83 5.39 9.51 14.39
N SER A 84 5.69 8.43 15.12
CA SER A 84 6.73 7.45 14.78
C SER A 84 6.46 6.11 15.44
N ILE A 85 6.82 5.01 14.76
CA ILE A 85 6.76 3.66 15.30
C ILE A 85 8.19 3.17 15.54
N PHE A 86 8.44 2.73 16.76
CA PHE A 86 9.74 2.19 17.20
C PHE A 86 9.71 0.68 17.42
N SER A 87 8.53 0.06 17.39
CA SER A 87 8.41 -1.37 17.58
C SER A 87 7.28 -1.98 16.77
N ARG A 88 7.58 -3.11 16.12
CA ARG A 88 6.58 -3.99 15.51
C ARG A 88 5.43 -4.40 16.44
N LYS A 89 5.62 -4.35 17.78
CA LYS A 89 4.55 -4.62 18.75
C LYS A 89 3.42 -3.59 18.68
N ASP A 90 3.72 -2.34 18.32
CA ASP A 90 2.73 -1.28 18.19
C ASP A 90 1.87 -1.51 16.93
N LEU A 91 2.49 -2.03 15.86
CA LEU A 91 1.79 -2.49 14.66
C LEU A 91 0.86 -3.69 14.91
N VAL A 92 1.13 -4.55 15.90
CA VAL A 92 0.24 -5.67 16.25
C VAL A 92 -1.14 -5.15 16.68
N LYS A 93 -1.18 -4.05 17.44
CA LYS A 93 -2.43 -3.47 17.96
C LYS A 93 -3.30 -2.91 16.84
N SER A 94 -2.70 -2.33 15.80
CA SER A 94 -3.43 -1.73 14.68
C SER A 94 -3.85 -2.73 13.60
N LEU A 95 -3.00 -3.71 13.27
CA LEU A 95 -3.22 -4.62 12.15
C LEU A 95 -3.76 -6.01 12.55
N GLY A 96 -3.50 -6.44 13.79
CA GLY A 96 -3.77 -7.79 14.25
C GLY A 96 -2.75 -8.82 13.74
N ARG A 97 -2.68 -9.97 14.44
CA ARG A 97 -1.60 -10.96 14.27
C ARG A 97 -1.45 -11.51 12.84
N LYS A 98 -2.54 -11.91 12.18
CA LYS A 98 -2.48 -12.49 10.82
C LYS A 98 -1.98 -11.49 9.78
N VAL A 99 -2.45 -10.25 9.87
CA VAL A 99 -2.07 -9.20 8.92
C VAL A 99 -0.61 -8.81 9.13
N LEU A 100 -0.18 -8.68 10.38
CA LEU A 100 1.22 -8.41 10.69
C LEU A 100 2.13 -9.53 10.20
N MET A 101 1.74 -10.80 10.35
CA MET A 101 2.54 -11.92 9.82
C MET A 101 2.81 -11.77 8.32
N ASN A 102 1.79 -11.38 7.55
CA ASN A 102 1.92 -11.15 6.12
C ASN A 102 2.73 -9.89 5.78
N ALA A 103 2.56 -8.81 6.53
CA ALA A 103 3.17 -7.52 6.23
C ALA A 103 4.58 -7.33 6.83
N SER A 104 4.94 -8.12 7.85
CA SER A 104 6.14 -7.87 8.67
C SER A 104 7.47 -7.97 7.92
N GLY A 105 7.52 -8.75 6.83
CA GLY A 105 8.71 -8.85 5.97
C GLY A 105 8.92 -7.66 5.05
N PHE A 106 7.88 -6.84 4.86
CA PHE A 106 7.87 -5.74 3.89
C PHE A 106 7.83 -4.37 4.57
N ILE A 107 7.48 -4.31 5.86
CA ILE A 107 7.53 -3.08 6.65
C ILE A 107 8.90 -2.99 7.31
N TRP A 108 9.63 -1.94 6.96
CA TRP A 108 10.95 -1.63 7.50
C TRP A 108 10.84 -0.61 8.63
N GLU A 109 11.59 -0.86 9.69
CA GLU A 109 11.89 0.09 10.76
C GLU A 109 13.40 0.31 10.63
N PHE A 110 13.83 1.43 10.03
CA PHE A 110 15.25 1.81 10.14
C PHE A 110 15.47 2.32 11.57
N GLU A 111 16.41 1.70 12.29
CA GLU A 111 17.02 2.27 13.50
C GLU A 111 17.79 3.55 13.17
#